data_AF-A0A9Q9UJE6-F1
#
_entry.id   AF-A0A9Q9UJE6-F1
#
_cell.length_a   1.000
_cell.length_b   1.000
_cell.length_c   1.000
_cell.angle_alpha   90.00
_cell.angle_beta   90.00
_cell.angle_gamma   90.00
#
_symmetry.space_group_name_H-M   'P 1'
#
loop_
_entity.id
_entity.type
_entity.pdbx_description
1 polymer ?
#
loop_
_entity_poly.entity_id
_entity_poly.type
_entity_poly.pdbx_seq_one_letter_code
_entity_poly.pdbx_strand_id
1 'polypeptide(L)'
;MAIEGDSATVPLSPGHRLDGLNHIAELRAKVFGLNIEPELERFISDMRDQRDINHKKNERALAAIFFMAKIPADRHNVNMNELTTDEKRELIKAMNHFRAVVSLFPKRLTMPN
;
A
#
# COMPACT_ATOMS: atom_id res chain seq x y z
N MET A 1 20.09 25.54 -4.26
CA MET A 1 20.69 24.79 -5.38
C MET A 1 19.60 23.85 -5.89
N ALA A 2 19.05 24.09 -7.09
CA ALA A 2 18.12 23.13 -7.69
C ALA A 2 18.97 21.97 -8.23
N ILE A 3 18.67 20.75 -7.81
CA ILE A 3 19.28 19.57 -8.41
C ILE A 3 18.55 19.34 -9.72
N GLU A 4 19.17 19.75 -10.83
CA GLU A 4 18.70 19.41 -12.18
C GLU A 4 19.06 17.95 -12.44
N GLY A 5 18.12 17.06 -12.11
CA GLY A 5 18.19 15.67 -12.54
C GLY A 5 17.75 15.54 -13.99
N ASP A 6 18.41 14.68 -14.75
CA ASP A 6 17.98 14.33 -16.10
C ASP A 6 16.49 13.99 -16.11
N SER A 7 15.74 14.64 -17.00
CA SER A 7 14.33 14.33 -17.22
C SER A 7 14.23 12.88 -17.67
N ALA A 8 13.50 12.05 -16.93
CA ALA A 8 13.31 10.65 -17.27
C ALA A 8 12.71 10.54 -18.69
N THR A 9 13.52 10.14 -19.65
CA THR A 9 13.14 10.01 -21.07
C THR A 9 12.21 8.83 -21.34
N VAL A 10 12.05 7.93 -20.35
CA VAL A 10 11.17 6.75 -20.41
C VAL A 10 10.41 6.63 -19.08
N PRO A 11 9.10 6.30 -19.09
CA PRO A 11 8.35 6.03 -17.87
C PRO A 11 8.97 4.87 -17.07
N LEU A 12 9.11 5.05 -15.75
CA LEU A 12 9.58 3.98 -14.87
C LEU A 12 8.66 2.76 -14.97
N SER A 13 9.28 1.58 -15.07
CA SER A 13 8.60 0.30 -14.99
C SER A 13 7.94 0.11 -13.61
N PRO A 14 6.94 -0.78 -13.48
CA PRO A 14 6.26 -1.02 -12.21
C PRO A 14 7.21 -1.52 -11.12
N GLY A 15 8.20 -2.35 -11.50
CA GLY A 15 9.26 -2.82 -10.61
C GLY A 15 10.12 -1.68 -10.09
N HIS A 16 10.63 -0.81 -10.98
CA HIS A 16 11.42 0.35 -10.55
C HIS A 16 10.63 1.32 -9.66
N ARG A 17 9.31 1.48 -9.91
CA ARG A 17 8.43 2.28 -9.04
C ARG A 17 8.27 1.65 -7.66
N LEU A 18 8.06 0.35 -7.59
CA LEU A 18 7.97 -0.38 -6.33
C LEU A 18 9.25 -0.22 -5.52
N ASP A 19 10.41 -0.45 -6.14
CA ASP A 19 11.71 -0.35 -5.48
C ASP A 19 11.94 1.06 -4.93
N GLY A 20 11.64 2.09 -5.75
CA GLY A 20 11.72 3.49 -5.32
C GLY A 20 10.78 3.82 -4.16
N LEU A 21 9.52 3.36 -4.20
CA LEU A 21 8.55 3.58 -3.12
C LEU A 21 8.97 2.89 -1.81
N ASN A 22 9.51 1.67 -1.89
CA ASN A 22 10.04 0.95 -0.73
C ASN A 22 11.27 1.65 -0.16
N HIS A 23 12.19 2.11 -1.01
CA HIS A 23 13.36 2.85 -0.59
C HIS A 23 12.98 4.17 0.12
N ILE A 24 12.00 4.90 -0.41
CA ILE A 24 11.46 6.11 0.24
C ILE A 24 10.84 5.77 1.60
N ALA A 25 10.09 4.66 1.70
CA ALA A 25 9.51 4.24 2.98
C ALA A 25 10.59 3.91 4.02
N GLU A 26 11.68 3.26 3.61
CA GLU A 26 12.83 3.03 4.49
C GLU A 26 13.50 4.32 4.95
N LEU A 27 13.69 5.30 4.05
CA LEU A 27 14.27 6.59 4.40
C LEU A 27 13.38 7.36 5.40
N ARG A 28 12.06 7.29 5.22
CA ARG A 28 11.06 7.86 6.16
C ARG A 28 11.21 7.29 7.56
N ALA A 29 11.41 5.97 7.67
CA ALA A 29 11.64 5.32 8.95
C ALA A 29 13.00 5.69 9.55
N LYS A 30 14.08 5.57 8.77
CA LYS A 30 15.47 5.71 9.26
C LYS A 30 15.88 7.15 9.58
N VAL A 31 15.45 8.11 8.75
CA VAL A 31 15.93 9.51 8.81
C VAL A 31 14.95 10.39 9.57
N PHE A 32 13.65 10.19 9.35
CA PHE A 32 12.61 11.08 9.86
C PHE A 32 11.85 10.51 11.07
N GLY A 33 12.07 9.23 11.40
CA GLY A 33 11.39 8.57 12.53
C GLY A 33 9.87 8.60 12.42
N LEU A 34 9.32 8.63 11.20
CA LEU A 34 7.89 8.78 10.97
C LEU A 34 7.13 7.54 11.46
N ASN A 35 6.22 7.74 12.41
CA ASN A 35 5.29 6.71 12.83
C ASN A 35 4.02 6.75 11.97
N ILE A 36 3.87 5.74 11.11
CA ILE A 36 2.71 5.57 10.22
C ILE A 36 1.62 4.67 10.82
N GLU A 37 1.83 4.09 12.00
CA GLU A 37 0.89 3.15 12.60
C GLU A 37 -0.53 3.71 12.75
N PRO A 38 -0.73 4.99 13.18
CA PRO A 38 -2.07 5.56 13.27
C PRO A 38 -2.78 5.65 11.90
N GLU A 39 -2.02 5.93 10.83
CA GLU A 39 -2.57 6.01 9.47
C GLU A 39 -2.96 4.62 8.94
N LEU A 40 -2.13 3.61 9.24
CA LEU A 40 -2.43 2.20 8.89
C LEU A 40 -3.61 1.64 9.69
N GLU A 41 -3.70 1.96 10.97
CA GLU A 41 -4.82 1.57 11.83
C GLU A 41 -6.12 2.19 11.32
N ARG A 42 -6.11 3.49 11.00
CA ARG A 42 -7.25 4.15 10.38
C ARG A 42 -7.65 3.51 9.05
N PHE A 43 -6.68 3.24 8.18
CA PHE A 43 -6.94 2.56 6.90
C PHE A 43 -7.63 1.20 7.11
N ILE A 44 -7.11 0.36 8.00
CA ILE A 44 -7.71 -0.95 8.30
C ILE A 44 -9.12 -0.79 8.87
N SER A 45 -9.32 0.18 9.77
CA SER A 45 -10.62 0.48 10.35
C SER A 45 -11.63 0.91 9.28
N ASP A 46 -11.27 1.84 8.41
CA ASP A 46 -12.12 2.33 7.32
C ASP A 46 -12.49 1.17 6.37
N MET A 47 -11.56 0.26 6.07
CA MET A 47 -11.81 -0.91 5.22
C MET A 47 -12.72 -1.96 5.88
N ARG A 48 -12.77 -2.00 7.21
CA ARG A 48 -13.62 -2.93 8.00
C ARG A 48 -14.93 -2.29 8.46
N ASP A 49 -15.20 -1.02 8.14
CA ASP A 49 -16.41 -0.34 8.60
C ASP A 49 -17.67 -1.01 8.02
N GLN A 50 -18.48 -1.60 8.90
CA GLN A 50 -19.73 -2.27 8.56
C GLN A 50 -20.83 -1.32 8.09
N ARG A 51 -20.69 -0.02 8.37
CA ARG A 51 -21.63 1.01 7.94
C ARG A 51 -21.41 1.45 6.50
N ASP A 52 -20.25 1.12 5.92
CA ASP A 52 -19.96 1.44 4.52
C ASP A 52 -20.80 0.59 3.57
N ILE A 53 -21.38 1.25 2.55
CA ILE A 53 -22.24 0.60 1.55
C ILE A 53 -21.52 -0.50 0.75
N ASN A 54 -20.19 -0.44 0.67
CA ASN A 54 -19.32 -1.40 0.01
C ASN A 54 -18.49 -2.24 0.98
N HIS A 55 -18.83 -2.28 2.28
CA HIS A 55 -18.09 -2.99 3.33
C HIS A 55 -17.56 -4.37 2.89
N LYS A 56 -18.42 -5.25 2.33
CA LYS A 56 -18.00 -6.59 1.88
C LYS A 56 -16.93 -6.57 0.78
N LYS A 57 -16.93 -5.55 -0.09
CA LYS A 57 -15.89 -5.38 -1.13
C LYS A 57 -14.61 -4.82 -0.51
N ASN A 58 -14.74 -3.90 0.45
CA ASN A 58 -13.61 -3.33 1.17
C ASN A 58 -12.88 -4.42 1.98
N GLU A 59 -13.59 -5.28 2.70
CA GLU A 59 -13.02 -6.43 3.40
C GLU A 59 -12.26 -7.36 2.45
N ARG A 60 -12.82 -7.65 1.26
CA ARG A 60 -12.14 -8.46 0.24
C ARG A 60 -10.88 -7.80 -0.29
N ALA A 61 -10.91 -6.48 -0.51
CA ALA A 61 -9.73 -5.74 -0.93
C ALA A 61 -8.65 -5.73 0.16
N LEU A 62 -9.02 -5.58 1.43
CA LEU A 62 -8.11 -5.70 2.56
C LEU A 62 -7.50 -7.10 2.65
N ALA A 63 -8.31 -8.15 2.52
CA ALA A 63 -7.84 -9.53 2.50
C ALA A 63 -6.86 -9.80 1.33
N ALA A 64 -7.10 -9.19 0.15
CA ALA A 64 -6.17 -9.28 -0.97
C ALA A 64 -4.82 -8.60 -0.69
N ILE A 65 -4.83 -7.46 0.02
CA ILE A 65 -3.60 -6.77 0.46
C ILE A 65 -2.84 -7.66 1.46
N PHE A 66 -3.53 -8.22 2.46
CA PHE A 66 -2.91 -9.12 3.45
C PHE A 66 -2.37 -10.40 2.82
N PHE A 67 -3.10 -10.98 1.87
CA PHE A 67 -2.62 -12.11 1.09
C PHE A 67 -1.34 -11.78 0.33
N MET A 68 -1.29 -10.62 -0.34
CA MET A 68 -0.09 -10.17 -1.06
C MET A 68 1.09 -9.93 -0.10
N ALA A 69 0.83 -9.45 1.11
CA ALA A 69 1.80 -9.32 2.19
C ALA A 69 2.21 -10.66 2.83
N LYS A 70 1.71 -11.79 2.32
CA LYS A 70 1.95 -13.14 2.85
C LYS A 70 1.53 -13.31 4.31
N ILE A 71 0.56 -12.52 4.77
CA ILE A 71 -0.04 -12.67 6.09
C ILE A 71 -1.00 -13.87 6.01
N PRO A 72 -0.87 -14.87 6.92
CA PRO A 72 -1.76 -16.02 6.96
C PRO A 72 -3.24 -15.63 7.08
N ALA A 73 -4.13 -16.36 6.41
CA ALA A 73 -5.57 -16.02 6.32
C ALA A 73 -6.28 -16.01 7.69
N ASP A 74 -5.88 -16.90 8.60
CA ASP A 74 -6.33 -16.93 10.00
C ASP A 74 -5.95 -15.67 10.78
N ARG A 75 -4.95 -14.92 10.30
CA ARG A 75 -4.50 -13.64 10.86
C ARG A 75 -5.08 -12.43 10.14
N HIS A 76 -5.97 -12.58 9.16
CA HIS A 76 -6.54 -11.43 8.44
C HIS A 76 -7.51 -10.58 9.29
N ASN A 77 -7.96 -11.09 10.43
CA ASN A 77 -8.86 -10.37 11.33
C ASN A 77 -8.14 -9.66 12.50
N VAL A 78 -6.81 -9.81 12.61
CA VAL A 78 -6.05 -9.18 13.72
C VAL A 78 -6.04 -7.66 13.60
N ASN A 79 -5.88 -6.98 14.72
CA ASN A 79 -5.72 -5.53 14.77
C ASN A 79 -4.31 -5.12 14.36
N MET A 80 -4.12 -3.86 13.95
CA MET A 80 -2.81 -3.33 13.55
C MET A 80 -1.74 -3.51 14.64
N ASN A 81 -2.14 -3.38 15.91
CA ASN A 81 -1.26 -3.54 17.06
C ASN A 81 -0.84 -4.99 17.33
N GLU A 82 -1.52 -5.97 16.71
CA GLU A 82 -1.25 -7.40 16.85
C GLU A 82 -0.37 -7.94 15.70
N LEU A 83 -0.14 -7.13 14.66
CA LEU A 83 0.79 -7.45 13.59
C LEU A 83 2.23 -7.36 14.10
N THR A 84 3.02 -8.37 13.78
CA THR A 84 4.46 -8.37 14.03
C THR A 84 5.17 -7.31 13.18
N THR A 85 6.38 -6.93 13.57
CA THR A 85 7.18 -5.96 12.79
C THR A 85 7.43 -6.42 11.35
N ASP A 86 7.62 -7.72 11.12
CA ASP A 86 7.81 -8.27 9.78
C ASP A 86 6.51 -8.25 8.97
N GLU A 87 5.36 -8.58 9.57
CA GLU A 87 4.05 -8.46 8.91
C GLU A 87 3.74 -7.01 8.55
N LYS A 88 4.02 -6.05 9.43
CA LYS A 88 3.88 -4.61 9.14
C LYS A 88 4.78 -4.20 7.97
N ARG A 89 6.02 -4.69 7.92
CA ARG A 89 6.95 -4.43 6.81
C ARG A 89 6.41 -4.97 5.48
N GLU A 90 5.96 -6.22 5.44
CA GLU A 90 5.43 -6.83 4.23
C GLU A 90 4.09 -6.19 3.80
N LEU A 91 3.27 -5.74 4.76
CA LEU A 91 2.06 -4.96 4.49
C LEU A 91 2.39 -3.65 3.76
N ILE A 92 3.36 -2.89 4.24
CA ILE A 92 3.80 -1.64 3.61
C ILE A 92 4.30 -1.91 2.17
N LYS A 93 5.10 -2.98 1.97
CA LYS A 93 5.57 -3.37 0.65
C LYS A 93 4.43 -3.73 -0.29
N ALA A 94 3.44 -4.49 0.19
CA ALA A 94 2.25 -4.84 -0.59
C ALA A 94 1.45 -3.59 -0.99
N MET A 95 1.23 -2.66 -0.06
CA MET A 95 0.56 -1.39 -0.36
C MET A 95 1.34 -0.54 -1.38
N ASN A 96 2.66 -0.48 -1.29
CA ASN A 96 3.51 0.18 -2.28
C ASN A 96 3.45 -0.51 -3.65
N HIS A 97 3.33 -1.84 -3.68
CA HIS A 97 3.11 -2.59 -4.91
C HIS A 97 1.79 -2.21 -5.57
N PHE A 98 0.69 -2.15 -4.80
CA PHE A 98 -0.58 -1.64 -5.32
C PHE A 98 -0.45 -0.20 -5.84
N ARG A 99 0.25 0.69 -5.15
CA ARG A 99 0.48 2.07 -5.63
C ARG A 99 1.24 2.07 -6.97
N ALA A 100 2.24 1.20 -7.13
CA ALA A 100 2.96 1.05 -8.39
C ALA A 100 2.03 0.53 -9.51
N VAL A 101 1.22 -0.50 -9.23
CA VAL A 101 0.29 -1.10 -10.21
C VAL A 101 -0.84 -0.14 -10.59
N VAL A 102 -1.49 0.48 -9.62
CA VAL A 102 -2.59 1.45 -9.83
C VAL A 102 -2.11 2.66 -10.62
N SER A 103 -0.83 3.04 -10.51
CA SER A 103 -0.26 4.12 -11.33
C SER A 103 -0.25 3.83 -12.83
N LEU A 104 -0.43 2.57 -13.23
CA LEU A 104 -0.51 2.15 -14.64
C LEU A 104 -1.96 2.11 -15.16
N PHE A 105 -2.96 2.27 -14.29
CA PHE A 105 -4.35 2.19 -14.72
C PHE A 105 -4.63 3.22 -15.83
N PRO A 106 -5.47 2.85 -16.83
CA PRO A 106 -5.91 3.82 -17.82
C PRO A 106 -6.51 5.05 -17.15
N LYS A 107 -6.13 6.24 -17.62
CA LYS A 107 -6.62 7.51 -17.06
C LYS A 107 -8.13 7.69 -17.20
N ARG A 108 -8.76 6.99 -18.14
CA ARG A 108 -10.18 7.07 -18.46
C ARG A 108 -10.72 5.65 -18.55
N LEU A 109 -11.39 5.21 -17.50
CA LEU A 109 -12.13 3.95 -17.46
C LEU A 109 -13.57 4.22 -17.90
N THR A 110 -14.13 3.34 -18.72
CA THR A 110 -15.51 3.41 -19.18
C THR A 110 -16.22 2.09 -18.86
N MET A 111 -17.50 2.15 -18.50
CA MET A 111 -18.31 0.95 -18.36
C MET A 111 -18.52 0.31 -19.75
N PRO A 112 -18.50 -1.03 -19.86
CA PRO A 112 -18.96 -1.69 -21.07
C PRO A 112 -20.46 -1.48 -21.24
N ASN A 113 -20.93 -1.45 -22.49
CA ASN A 113 -22.35 -1.39 -22.84
C ASN A 113 -23.05 -2.74 -22.62
#